data_AF-A0A5E4KYK0-F1
#
_entry.id   AF-A0A5E4KYK0-F1
#
_cell.length_a   1.000
_cell.length_b   1.000
_cell.length_c   1.000
_cell.angle_alpha   90.00
_cell.angle_beta   90.00
_cell.angle_gamma   90.00
#
_symmetry.space_group_name_H-M   'P 1'
#
loop_
_entity.id
_entity.type
_entity.pdbx_description
1 polymer ?
#
loop_
_entity_poly.entity_id
_entity_poly.type
_entity_poly.pdbx_seq_one_letter_code
_entity_poly.pdbx_strand_id
1 'polypeptide(L)'
;MFNEDEFGKKISIKFLQTLNRHLPAKRLTLRELLLEAKPGIKTLDGSTHSFDKKELERLASMIPEWEHEKLRLPIYLEMSSSMERGTIKP
;
A
#
# COMPACT_ATOMS: atom_id res chain seq x y z
N MET A 1 -23.56 -0.49 32.82
CA MET A 1 -22.45 0.49 32.92
C MET A 1 -21.82 0.55 31.54
N PHE A 2 -22.06 1.60 30.76
CA PHE A 2 -21.44 1.76 29.45
C PHE A 2 -19.96 2.06 29.68
N ASN A 3 -19.08 1.19 29.19
CA ASN A 3 -17.64 1.36 29.30
C ASN A 3 -17.21 2.42 28.28
N GLU A 4 -17.09 3.67 28.72
CA GLU A 4 -16.67 4.82 27.89
C GLU A 4 -15.35 4.55 27.16
N ASP A 5 -14.44 3.79 27.77
CA ASP A 5 -13.14 3.39 27.19
C ASP A 5 -13.26 2.48 25.96
N GLU A 6 -14.20 1.53 25.97
CA GLU A 6 -14.45 0.62 24.83
C GLU A 6 -15.09 1.38 23.66
N PHE A 7 -16.02 2.29 23.97
CA PHE A 7 -16.70 3.12 22.97
C PHE A 7 -15.73 4.13 22.32
N GLY A 8 -14.90 4.79 23.14
CA GLY A 8 -13.84 5.68 22.68
C GLY A 8 -12.81 4.99 21.79
N LYS A 9 -12.35 3.79 22.17
CA LYS A 9 -11.48 2.95 21.32
C LYS A 9 -12.13 2.61 19.98
N LYS A 10 -13.41 2.25 19.98
CA LYS A 10 -14.15 1.84 18.78
C LYS A 10 -14.36 3.00 17.81
N ILE A 11 -14.55 4.22 18.31
CA ILE A 11 -14.60 5.45 17.49
C ILE A 11 -13.23 5.75 16.87
N SER A 12 -12.16 5.68 17.66
CA SER A 12 -10.81 5.96 17.17
C SER A 12 -10.37 5.00 16.07
N ILE A 13 -10.65 3.69 16.20
CA ILE A 13 -10.32 2.70 15.17
C ILE A 13 -11.07 2.99 13.87
N LYS A 14 -12.38 3.29 13.94
CA LYS A 14 -13.18 3.62 12.75
C LYS A 14 -12.70 4.90 12.08
N PHE A 15 -12.29 5.89 12.86
CA PHE A 15 -11.74 7.14 12.33
C PHE A 15 -10.42 6.89 11.59
N LEU A 16 -9.50 6.12 12.18
CA LEU A 16 -8.25 5.73 11.54
C LEU A 16 -8.48 4.93 10.25
N GLN A 17 -9.45 3.99 10.25
CA GLN A 17 -9.84 3.24 9.04
C GLN A 17 -10.41 4.16 7.96
N THR A 18 -11.19 5.17 8.35
CA THR A 18 -11.78 6.15 7.43
C THR A 18 -10.72 7.05 6.80
N LEU A 19 -9.69 7.44 7.56
CA LEU A 19 -8.54 8.20 7.04
C LEU A 19 -7.73 7.34 6.06
N ASN A 20 -7.50 6.06 6.40
CA ASN A 20 -6.68 5.14 5.62
C ASN A 20 -7.44 4.41 4.49
N ARG A 21 -8.68 4.80 4.18
CA ARG A 21 -9.54 4.07 3.23
C ARG A 21 -8.99 3.98 1.79
N HIS A 22 -8.17 4.95 1.41
CA HIS A 22 -7.53 5.04 0.11
C HIS A 22 -6.29 4.15 0.01
N LEU A 23 -5.82 3.60 1.14
CA LEU A 23 -4.71 2.66 1.15
C LEU A 23 -5.18 1.30 0.59
N PRO A 24 -4.35 0.66 -0.25
CA PRO A 24 -4.61 -0.68 -0.76
C PRO A 24 -4.87 -1.68 0.37
N ALA A 25 -5.89 -2.52 0.21
CA ALA A 25 -6.26 -3.53 1.21
C ALA A 25 -5.23 -4.66 1.32
N LYS A 26 -4.41 -4.85 0.28
CA LYS A 26 -3.37 -5.89 0.19
C LYS A 26 -2.18 -5.33 -0.60
N ARG A 27 -0.98 -5.86 -0.36
CA ARG A 27 0.16 -5.70 -1.26
C ARG A 27 0.39 -6.99 -2.03
N LEU A 28 0.70 -6.86 -3.31
CA LEU A 28 1.04 -8.00 -4.18
C LEU A 28 2.53 -7.95 -4.51
N THR A 29 3.11 -9.12 -4.75
CA THR A 29 4.49 -9.24 -5.21
C THR A 29 4.60 -8.76 -6.65
N LEU A 30 5.80 -8.32 -7.05
CA LEU A 30 6.08 -8.00 -8.45
C LEU A 30 5.76 -9.20 -9.36
N ARG A 31 6.09 -10.42 -8.91
CA ARG A 31 5.76 -11.65 -9.64
C ARG A 31 4.25 -11.82 -9.88
N GLU A 32 3.43 -11.66 -8.84
CA GLU A 32 1.97 -11.76 -8.98
C GLU A 32 1.43 -10.71 -9.96
N LEU A 33 1.91 -9.46 -9.87
CA LEU A 33 1.44 -8.37 -10.73
C LEU A 33 1.83 -8.56 -12.20
N LEU A 34 3.01 -9.13 -12.50
CA LEU A 34 3.43 -9.40 -13.88
C LEU A 34 2.55 -10.45 -14.58
N LEU A 35 2.02 -11.42 -13.82
CA LEU A 35 1.15 -12.48 -14.33
C LEU A 35 -0.25 -11.96 -14.68
N GLU A 36 -0.68 -10.83 -14.11
CA GLU A 36 -1.99 -10.24 -14.39
C GLU A 36 -2.02 -9.54 -15.75
N ALA A 37 -3.11 -9.72 -16.51
CA ALA A 37 -3.32 -9.01 -17.77
C ALA A 37 -3.58 -7.50 -17.55
N LYS A 38 -4.22 -7.16 -16.43
CA LYS A 38 -4.51 -5.79 -16.00
C LYS A 38 -4.15 -5.67 -14.51
N PRO A 39 -2.87 -5.40 -14.18
CA PRO A 39 -2.41 -5.43 -12.81
C PRO A 39 -3.05 -4.32 -11.97
N GLY A 40 -3.66 -4.70 -10.85
CA GLY A 40 -4.29 -3.74 -9.96
C GLY A 40 -4.71 -4.32 -8.62
N ILE A 41 -4.89 -3.43 -7.63
CA ILE A 41 -5.27 -3.80 -6.27
C ILE A 41 -6.50 -3.01 -5.85
N LYS A 42 -7.44 -3.68 -5.20
CA LYS A 42 -8.58 -3.02 -4.56
C LYS A 42 -8.15 -2.31 -3.29
N THR A 43 -8.53 -1.05 -3.17
CA THR A 43 -8.42 -0.24 -1.96
C THR A 43 -9.58 -0.54 -1.02
N LEU A 44 -9.45 -0.11 0.24
CA LEU A 44 -10.49 -0.32 1.26
C LEU A 44 -11.78 0.48 0.96
N ASP A 45 -11.70 1.54 0.15
CA ASP A 45 -12.86 2.30 -0.34
C ASP A 45 -13.53 1.71 -1.60
N GLY A 46 -13.04 0.57 -2.10
CA GLY A 46 -13.59 -0.12 -3.25
C GLY A 46 -13.12 0.41 -4.61
N SER A 47 -12.29 1.45 -4.63
CA SER A 47 -11.58 1.87 -5.85
C SER A 47 -10.47 0.87 -6.23
N THR A 48 -9.87 1.06 -7.40
CA THR A 48 -8.79 0.19 -7.89
C THR A 48 -7.55 1.03 -8.12
N HIS A 49 -6.48 0.69 -7.41
CA HIS A 49 -5.15 1.16 -7.71
C HIS A 49 -4.60 0.32 -8.87
N SER A 50 -4.53 0.89 -10.06
CA SER A 50 -3.96 0.21 -11.24
C SER A 50 -2.47 0.45 -11.35
N PHE A 51 -1.74 -0.55 -11.84
CA PHE A 51 -0.32 -0.42 -12.16
C PHE A 51 -0.14 -0.34 -13.68
N ASP A 52 0.81 0.46 -14.15
CA ASP A 52 1.25 0.37 -15.54
C ASP A 52 2.09 -0.89 -15.72
N LYS A 53 1.63 -1.79 -16.58
CA LYS A 53 2.33 -3.04 -16.88
C LYS A 53 3.74 -2.80 -17.42
N LYS A 54 3.96 -1.75 -18.21
CA LYS A 54 5.29 -1.42 -18.75
C LYS A 54 6.26 -0.96 -17.66
N GLU A 55 5.76 -0.25 -16.64
CA GLU A 55 6.60 0.14 -15.50
C GLU A 55 6.96 -1.06 -14.64
N LEU A 56 6.03 -2.01 -14.45
CA LEU A 56 6.31 -3.28 -13.76
C LEU A 56 7.36 -4.11 -14.51
N GLU A 57 7.24 -4.23 -15.83
CA GLU A 57 8.23 -4.92 -16.68
C GLU A 57 9.60 -4.22 -16.61
N ARG A 58 9.62 -2.88 -16.59
CA ARG A 58 10.85 -2.10 -16.40
C ARG A 58 11.48 -2.38 -15.02
N LEU A 59 10.70 -2.38 -13.94
CA LEU A 59 11.19 -2.74 -12.61
C LEU A 59 11.74 -4.17 -12.59
N ALA A 60 11.02 -5.11 -13.20
CA ALA A 60 11.43 -6.50 -13.31
C ALA A 60 12.76 -6.67 -14.05
N SER A 61 13.04 -5.82 -15.04
CA SER A 61 14.32 -5.85 -15.77
C SER A 61 15.52 -5.37 -14.93
N MET A 62 15.28 -4.60 -13.87
CA MET A 62 16.32 -4.05 -12.99
C MET A 62 16.59 -4.93 -11.76
N ILE A 63 15.70 -5.87 -11.46
CA ILE A 63 15.73 -6.69 -10.25
C ILE A 63 15.90 -8.16 -10.64
N PRO A 64 16.81 -8.92 -10.02
CA PRO A 64 16.93 -10.35 -10.29
C PRO A 64 15.60 -11.09 -10.09
N GLU A 65 15.27 -12.05 -10.95
CA GLU A 65 13.97 -12.73 -10.96
C GLU A 65 13.60 -13.40 -9.62
N TRP A 66 14.59 -13.95 -8.91
CA TRP A 66 14.41 -14.57 -7.59
C TRP A 66 14.03 -13.57 -6.47
N GLU A 67 14.19 -12.26 -6.71
CA GLU A 67 13.74 -11.19 -5.81
C GLU A 67 12.31 -10.70 -6.15
N HIS A 68 11.72 -11.10 -7.28
CA HIS A 68 10.39 -10.63 -7.69
C HIS A 68 9.27 -11.09 -6.73
N GLU A 69 9.47 -12.19 -6.01
CA GLU A 69 8.56 -12.64 -4.94
C GLU A 69 8.72 -11.87 -3.62
N LYS A 70 9.81 -11.13 -3.46
CA LYS A 70 10.10 -10.36 -2.25
C LYS A 70 9.65 -8.91 -2.36
N LEU A 71 9.80 -8.31 -3.54
CA LEU A 71 9.33 -6.94 -3.79
C LEU A 71 7.80 -6.89 -3.80
N ARG A 72 7.21 -6.22 -2.82
CA ARG A 72 5.77 -6.00 -2.71
C ARG A 72 5.37 -4.58 -3.11
N LEU A 73 4.28 -4.43 -3.84
CA LEU A 73 3.75 -3.16 -4.32
C LEU A 73 2.32 -2.90 -3.79
N PRO A 74 1.93 -1.61 -3.63
CA PRO A 74 2.75 -0.41 -3.86
C PRO A 74 3.81 -0.20 -2.76
N ILE A 75 4.81 0.64 -3.05
CA ILE A 75 5.83 1.09 -2.08
C ILE A 75 5.28 2.33 -1.38
N TYR A 76 5.27 2.31 -0.05
CA TYR A 76 4.89 3.48 0.75
C TYR A 76 6.15 4.24 1.14
N LEU A 77 6.10 5.56 1.02
CA LEU A 77 7.20 6.45 1.41
C LEU A 77 6.70 7.32 2.56
N GLU A 78 7.33 7.21 3.72
CA GLU A 78 6.98 8.05 4.87
C GLU A 78 7.78 9.36 4.82
N MET A 79 7.05 10.48 4.80
CA MET A 79 7.61 11.83 4.91
C MET A 79 7.16 12.41 6.25
N SER A 80 8.10 12.89 7.07
CA SER A 80 7.75 13.61 8.31
C SER A 80 8.19 15.07 8.22
N SER A 81 7.43 15.94 8.88
CA SER A 81 7.73 17.38 9.01
C SER A 81 8.94 17.68 9.89
N SER A 82 9.38 16.72 10.72
CA SER A 82 10.60 16.84 11.52
C SER A 82 11.86 16.51 10.73
N MET A 83 11.71 15.98 9.51
CA MET A 83 12.80 15.65 8.61
C MET A 83 13.05 16.81 7.64
N GLU A 84 14.33 17.04 7.33
CA GLU A 84 14.71 18.01 6.30
C GLU A 84 14.06 17.65 4.96
N ARG A 85 13.67 18.68 4.19
CA ARG A 85 12.99 18.52 2.90
C ARG A 85 13.74 17.53 2.01
N GLY A 86 13.02 16.50 1.54
CA GLY A 86 13.56 15.47 0.65
C GLY A 86 14.07 14.21 1.37
N THR A 87 14.05 14.16 2.71
CA THR A 87 14.39 12.94 3.45
C THR A 87 13.20 11.98 3.47
N ILE A 88 13.41 10.75 3.00
CA ILE A 88 12.40 9.68 2.96
C ILE A 88 12.94 8.48 3.74
N LYS A 89 12.13 7.93 4.65
CA LYS A 89 12.45 6.65 5.30
C LYS A 89 11.89 5.50 4.46
N PRO A 90 12.72 4.52 4.07
CA PRO A 90 12.29 3.36 3.29
C PRO A 90 11.51 2.33 4.12
#